data_AF-A0A8S4QZD1-F1
#
_entry.id   AF-A0A8S4QZD1-F1
#
_cell.length_a   1.000
_cell.length_b   1.000
_cell.length_c   1.000
_cell.angle_alpha   90.00
_cell.angle_beta   90.00
_cell.angle_gamma   90.00
#
_symmetry.space_group_name_H-M   'P 1'
#
loop_
_entity.id
_entity.type
_entity.pdbx_description
1 polymer ?
#
loop_
_entity_poly.entity_id
_entity_poly.type
_entity_poly.pdbx_seq_one_letter_code
_entity_poly.pdbx_strand_id
1 'polypeptide(L)' 'NKRLQEDDATFVGNTLSIRNVKRSHSGRYYCYVFNGVGTNQAEVNVVVRGRPRVHISRTVVNSAIGVEAILECAVHDDAA' A
#
# COMPACT_ATOMS: atom_id res chain seq x y z
N ASN A 1 -6.25 -18.79 8.32
CA ASN A 1 -7.26 -17.72 8.26
C ASN A 1 -7.37 -17.05 9.63
N LYS A 2 -6.69 -15.91 9.83
CA LYS A 2 -6.77 -15.15 11.08
C LYS A 2 -7.97 -14.21 11.01
N ARG A 3 -8.82 -14.20 12.03
CA ARG A 3 -9.89 -13.20 12.15
C ARG A 3 -9.23 -11.85 12.47
N LEU A 4 -9.51 -10.84 11.66
CA LEU A 4 -9.10 -9.47 11.91
C LEU A 4 -9.74 -9.01 13.23
N GLN A 5 -8.94 -8.41 14.09
CA GLN A 5 -9.38 -7.91 15.38
C GLN A 5 -9.75 -6.41 15.28
N GLU A 6 -10.45 -5.89 16.28
CA GLU A 6 -10.94 -4.50 16.28
C GLU A 6 -9.82 -3.45 16.43
N ASP A 7 -8.63 -3.87 16.84
CA ASP A 7 -7.41 -3.06 16.88
C ASP A 7 -6.94 -2.64 15.48
N ASP A 8 -7.15 -3.50 14.49
CA ASP A 8 -6.76 -3.28 13.10
C ASP A 8 -7.86 -2.55 12.29
N ALA A 9 -9.14 -2.65 12.69
CA ALA A 9 -10.25 -2.19 11.88
C ALA A 9 -11.59 -2.01 12.62
N THR A 10 -12.47 -1.17 12.07
CA THR A 10 -13.86 -1.03 12.51
C THR A 10 -14.80 -1.82 11.60
N PHE A 11 -15.75 -2.55 12.20
CA PHE A 11 -16.76 -3.34 11.48
C PHE A 11 -18.15 -2.73 11.69
N VAL A 12 -18.80 -2.29 10.60
CA VAL A 12 -20.17 -1.73 10.65
C VAL A 12 -21.03 -2.43 9.60
N GLY A 13 -22.01 -3.21 10.06
CA GLY A 13 -22.79 -4.09 9.19
C GLY A 13 -21.88 -5.07 8.43
N ASN A 14 -21.92 -5.01 7.10
CA ASN A 14 -21.08 -5.84 6.21
C ASN A 14 -19.81 -5.11 5.73
N THR A 15 -19.44 -4.00 6.37
CA THR A 15 -18.31 -3.15 5.94
C THR A 15 -17.15 -3.24 6.93
N LEU A 16 -15.96 -3.53 6.40
CA LEU A 16 -14.68 -3.43 7.10
C LEU A 16 -14.01 -2.09 6.75
N SER A 17 -13.63 -1.30 7.75
CA SER A 17 -12.92 -0.03 7.57
C SER A 17 -11.61 -0.03 8.35
N ILE A 18 -10.49 0.03 7.62
CA ILE A 18 -9.13 0.12 8.16
C ILE A 18 -8.66 1.58 8.02
N ARG A 19 -8.46 2.28 9.13
CA ARG A 19 -7.94 3.66 9.13
C ARG A 19 -6.42 3.65 9.29
N ASN A 20 -5.75 4.69 8.80
CA ASN A 20 -4.28 4.84 8.89
C ASN A 20 -3.54 3.58 8.41
N VAL A 21 -3.86 3.15 7.19
CA VAL A 21 -3.34 1.90 6.63
C VAL A 21 -1.81 1.83 6.67
N LYS A 22 -1.29 0.67 7.08
CA LYS A 22 0.13 0.34 7.11
C LYS A 22 0.38 -0.76 6.09
N ARG A 23 1.63 -0.92 5.67
CA ARG A 23 2.04 -2.00 4.76
C ARG A 23 1.70 -3.39 5.29
N SER A 24 1.75 -3.57 6.60
CA SER A 24 1.33 -4.79 7.30
C SER A 24 -0.15 -5.15 7.11
N HIS A 25 -0.98 -4.23 6.63
CA HIS A 25 -2.37 -4.50 6.24
C HIS A 25 -2.50 -4.99 4.79
N SER A 26 -1.40 -5.16 4.05
CA SER A 26 -1.45 -5.85 2.75
C SER A 26 -1.64 -7.34 2.95
N GLY A 27 -2.43 -7.97 2.10
CA GLY A 27 -2.67 -9.40 2.16
C GLY A 27 -4.03 -9.80 1.59
N ARG A 28 -4.34 -11.10 1.73
CA ARG A 28 -5.62 -11.66 1.30
C ARG A 28 -6.65 -11.53 2.42
N TYR A 29 -7.75 -10.87 2.11
CA TYR A 29 -8.91 -10.69 2.95
C TYR A 29 -10.02 -11.61 2.46
N TYR A 30 -10.78 -12.14 3.41
CA TYR A 30 -11.90 -13.03 3.13
C TYR A 30 -13.15 -12.50 3.81
N CYS A 31 -14.21 -12.28 3.04
CA CYS A 31 -15.54 -12.02 3.56
C CYS A 31 -16.30 -13.34 3.66
N TYR A 32 -16.66 -13.75 4.88
CA TYR A 32 -17.41 -14.96 5.14
C TYR A 32 -18.87 -14.61 5.42
N VAL A 33 -19.79 -15.26 4.72
CA VAL A 33 -21.24 -15.11 4.90
C VAL A 33 -21.83 -16.48 5.23
N PHE A 34 -22.73 -16.52 6.19
CA PHE A 34 -23.42 -17.75 6.58
C PHE A 34 -24.87 -17.47 6.98
N ASN A 35 -25.72 -18.46 6.80
CA ASN A 35 -27.09 -18.49 7.30
C ASN A 35 -27.44 -19.93 7.74
N GLY A 36 -28.69 -20.20 8.11
CA GLY A 36 -29.12 -21.54 8.55
C GLY A 36 -29.06 -22.64 7.49
N VAL A 37 -28.82 -22.29 6.22
CA VAL A 37 -28.78 -23.23 5.09
C VAL A 37 -27.34 -23.55 4.67
N GLY A 38 -26.42 -22.59 4.79
CA GLY A 38 -25.05 -22.82 4.35
C GLY A 38 -24.11 -21.64 4.59
N THR A 39 -22.93 -21.77 3.97
CA THR A 39 -21.84 -20.80 4.07
C THR A 39 -21.30 -20.48 2.68
N ASN A 40 -20.77 -19.27 2.50
CA ASN A 40 -20.04 -18.88 1.30
C ASN A 40 -18.96 -17.86 1.65
N GLN A 41 -17.98 -17.68 0.77
CA GLN A 41 -16.89 -16.72 0.97
C GLN A 41 -16.50 -16.00 -0.32
N ALA A 42 -16.00 -14.77 -0.16
CA ALA A 42 -15.33 -14.03 -1.22
C ALA A 42 -13.92 -13.64 -0.78
N GLU A 43 -12.95 -13.72 -1.69
CA GLU A 43 -11.55 -13.33 -1.48
C GLU A 43 -11.25 -12.00 -2.17
N VAL A 44 -10.45 -11.15 -1.53
CA VAL A 44 -9.85 -9.95 -2.14
C VAL A 44 -8.39 -9.81 -1.71
N ASN A 45 -7.50 -9.52 -2.66
CA ASN A 45 -6.11 -9.24 -2.36
C ASN A 45 -5.89 -7.71 -2.24
N VAL A 46 -5.57 -7.25 -1.04
CA VAL A 46 -5.35 -5.84 -0.72
C VAL A 46 -3.85 -5.54 -0.78
N VAL A 47 -3.48 -4.50 -1.52
CA VAL A 47 -2.09 -4.02 -1.63
C VAL A 47 -2.03 -2.56 -1.19
N VAL A 48 -1.35 -2.31 -0.08
CA VAL A 48 -1.12 -0.95 0.44
C VAL A 48 0.17 -0.41 -0.17
N ARG A 49 0.06 0.60 -1.02
CA ARG A 49 1.21 1.26 -1.65
C ARG A 49 1.71 2.43 -0.81
N GLY A 50 3.02 2.49 -0.59
CA GLY A 50 3.69 3.62 0.04
C GLY A 50 3.93 4.77 -0.93
N ARG A 51 4.40 5.91 -0.40
CA ARG A 51 4.89 7.01 -1.23
C ARG A 51 6.28 6.63 -1.73
N PRO A 52 6.62 6.88 -3.01
CA PRO A 52 7.97 6.63 -3.47
C PRO A 52 8.97 7.52 -2.73
N ARG A 53 10.20 7.04 -2.58
CA ARG A 53 11.34 7.81 -2.07
C ARG A 53 12.14 8.35 -3.24
N VAL A 54 12.28 9.66 -3.27
CA VAL A 54 13.09 10.35 -4.27
C VAL A 54 14.48 10.56 -3.71
N HIS A 55 15.49 10.10 -4.43
CA HIS A 55 16.90 10.34 -4.16
C HIS A 55 17.46 11.26 -5.25
N ILE A 56 17.93 12.44 -4.83
CA ILE A 56 18.55 13.44 -5.70
C ILE A 56 20.03 13.50 -5.35
N SER A 57 20.88 13.10 -6.29
CA SER A 57 22.33 13.05 -6.05
C SER A 57 22.94 14.46 -5.99
N ARG A 58 22.46 15.40 -6.80
CA ARG A 58 22.86 16.82 -6.79
C ARG A 58 21.67 17.71 -7.10
N THR A 59 21.41 18.71 -6.26
CA THR A 59 20.33 19.68 -6.47
C THR A 59 20.72 20.82 -7.40
N VAL A 60 22.02 21.02 -7.61
CA VAL A 60 22.57 22.03 -8.52
C VAL A 60 23.67 21.37 -9.35
N VAL A 61 23.60 21.58 -10.67
CA VAL A 61 24.61 21.15 -11.63
C VAL A 61 25.04 22.36 -12.44
N ASN A 62 26.31 22.72 -12.35
CA ASN A 62 26.91 23.79 -13.13
C ASN A 62 27.50 23.18 -14.40
N SER A 63 27.22 23.76 -15.56
CA SER A 63 27.81 23.37 -16.84
C SER A 63 28.26 24.60 -17.63
N ALA A 64 29.25 24.40 -18.51
CA ALA A 64 29.77 25.43 -19.38
C ALA A 64 28.99 25.51 -20.71
N ILE A 65 29.17 26.60 -21.46
CA ILE A 65 28.55 26.78 -22.77
C ILE A 65 29.00 25.63 -23.69
N GLY A 66 28.03 24.92 -24.28
CA GLY A 66 28.27 23.79 -25.17
C GLY A 66 28.57 22.46 -24.47
N VAL A 67 28.54 22.40 -23.14
CA VAL A 67 28.71 21.16 -22.36
C VAL A 67 27.37 20.69 -21.82
N GLU A 68 27.05 19.40 -22.02
CA GLU A 68 25.81 18.79 -21.53
C GLU A 68 25.78 18.75 -20.00
N ALA A 69 24.65 19.18 -19.42
CA ALA A 69 24.37 19.06 -18.00
C ALA A 69 23.43 17.88 -17.77
N ILE A 70 23.80 16.94 -16.91
CA ILE A 70 22.95 15.79 -16.54
C ILE A 70 22.32 16.05 -15.18
N LEU A 71 21.00 16.01 -15.13
CA LEU A 71 20.22 16.09 -13.89
C LEU A 71 19.67 14.70 -13.56
N GLU A 72 20.15 14.10 -12.49
CA GLU A 72 19.75 12.76 -12.06
C GLU A 72 18.76 12.81 -10.90
N CYS A 73 17.66 12.09 -11.06
CA CYS A 73 16.65 11.88 -10.03
C CYS A 73 16.30 10.39 -10.02
N ALA A 74 16.69 9.71 -8.94
CA ALA A 74 16.38 8.29 -8.76
C ALA A 74 15.13 8.15 -7.88
N VAL A 75 14.15 7.38 -8.36
CA VAL A 75 12.94 7.08 -7.59
C VAL A 75 13.02 5.63 -7.16
N HIS A 76 12.87 5.40 -5.87
CA HIS A 76 12.75 4.07 -5.29
C HIS A 76 11.33 3.90 -4.77
N ASP A 77 10.67 2.80 -5.13
CA ASP A 77 9.52 2.35 -4.35
C ASP A 77 10.03 2.07 -2.94
N ASP A 78 9.32 2.43 -1.85
CA ASP A 78 9.79 1.91 -0.57
C ASP A 78 9.70 0.38 -0.62
N ALA A 79 10.82 -0.31 -0.46
CA ALA A 79 10.93 -1.76 -0.57
C ALA A 79 9.79 -2.45 0.18
N ALA A 80 9.00 -3.27 -0.51
CA ALA A 80 7.84 -3.96 0.04
C ALA A 80 8.15 -4.68 1.36
#